data_AF-A0A7J0CYW8-F1
#
_entry.id   AF-A0A7J0CYW8-F1
#
_cell.length_a   1.000
_cell.length_b   1.000
_cell.length_c   1.000
_cell.angle_alpha   90.00
_cell.angle_beta   90.00
_cell.angle_gamma   90.00
#
_symmetry.space_group_name_H-M   'P 1'
#
loop_
_entity.id
_entity.type
_entity.pdbx_description
1 polymer ?
#
loop_
_entity_poly.entity_id
_entity_poly.type
_entity_poly.pdbx_seq_one_letter_code
_entity_poly.pdbx_strand_id
1 'polypeptide(L)'
;MLPEESATVAVGERSWPSRNVNMGNPHAVAFVDDLAHAGDLLSAPPVSPAAVYPDGVNVEFVVDRGPRHVAMRVHERGSGETRSCGTGACAVAVATARRDGTDPAVTGLPATYTVDLPGGTLTITEHPDGAVDMTGAAVIVAEGTIDPAWLEAAGG
;
A
#
# COMPACT_ATOMS: atom_id res chain seq x y z
N MET A 1 7.03 15.76 -5.55
CA MET A 1 8.39 15.17 -5.52
C MET A 1 8.51 14.48 -4.18
N LEU A 2 8.69 13.16 -4.15
CA LEU A 2 8.91 12.47 -2.87
C LEU A 2 10.31 12.82 -2.35
N PRO A 3 10.50 12.95 -1.03
CA PRO A 3 11.81 13.21 -0.46
C PRO A 3 12.78 12.06 -0.75
N GLU A 4 14.02 12.41 -1.10
CA GLU A 4 15.14 11.46 -1.28
C GLU A 4 15.61 10.85 0.05
N GLU A 5 15.11 11.35 1.18
CA GLU A 5 15.48 10.87 2.51
C GLU A 5 14.83 9.51 2.83
N SER A 6 15.66 8.58 3.29
CA SER A 6 15.23 7.30 3.82
C SER A 6 14.41 7.51 5.10
N ALA A 7 13.11 7.28 5.03
CA ALA A 7 12.26 7.25 6.20
C ALA A 7 12.37 5.91 6.94
N THR A 8 12.06 5.93 8.23
CA THR A 8 11.98 4.74 9.08
C THR A 8 10.59 4.65 9.68
N VAL A 9 9.98 3.48 9.58
CA VAL A 9 8.71 3.13 10.22
C VAL A 9 9.01 2.37 11.50
N ALA A 10 8.36 2.72 12.61
CA ALA A 10 8.56 2.06 13.90
C ALA A 10 7.26 1.47 14.48
N VAL A 11 7.38 0.33 15.18
CA VAL A 11 6.30 -0.30 15.96
C VAL A 11 6.90 -0.86 17.26
N GLY A 12 6.53 -0.28 18.40
CA GLY A 12 7.17 -0.62 19.69
C GLY A 12 8.67 -0.35 19.64
N GLU A 13 9.48 -1.36 19.96
CA GLU A 13 10.95 -1.28 19.92
C GLU A 13 11.55 -1.63 18.54
N ARG A 14 10.71 -1.98 17.56
CA ARG A 14 11.14 -2.38 16.22
C ARG A 14 11.07 -1.20 15.27
N SER A 15 11.99 -1.18 14.31
CA SER A 15 12.02 -0.16 13.26
C SER A 15 12.57 -0.71 11.96
N TRP A 16 12.03 -0.25 10.84
CA TRP A 16 12.44 -0.67 9.50
C TRP A 16 12.64 0.53 8.58
N PRO A 17 13.68 0.53 7.73
CA PRO A 17 13.75 1.50 6.65
C PRO A 17 12.55 1.29 5.72
N SER A 18 11.91 2.38 5.32
CA SER A 18 10.82 2.35 4.35
C SER A 18 11.26 2.84 2.98
N ARG A 19 10.59 2.32 1.94
CA ARG A 19 10.69 2.83 0.58
C ARG A 19 9.52 3.78 0.32
N ASN A 20 9.85 4.96 -0.17
CA ASN A 20 8.87 6.00 -0.45
C ASN A 20 8.32 5.77 -1.87
N VAL A 21 7.01 5.59 -2.00
CA VAL A 21 6.34 5.44 -3.30
C VAL A 21 5.13 6.37 -3.36
N ASN A 22 4.86 6.95 -4.51
CA ASN A 22 3.73 7.86 -4.70
C ASN A 22 2.86 7.35 -5.84
N MET A 23 1.61 7.05 -5.53
CA MET A 23 0.61 6.55 -6.47
C MET A 23 -0.52 7.57 -6.66
N GLY A 24 -0.22 8.87 -6.53
CA GLY A 24 -1.18 9.98 -6.35
C GLY A 24 -1.33 10.39 -4.89
N ASN A 25 -0.98 9.51 -3.96
CA ASN A 25 -0.87 9.71 -2.53
C ASN A 25 0.41 9.03 -1.99
N PRO A 26 0.96 9.47 -0.84
CA PRO A 26 2.25 8.97 -0.35
C PRO A 26 2.13 7.64 0.39
N HIS A 27 3.10 6.75 0.12
CA HIS A 27 3.23 5.42 0.72
C HIS A 27 4.64 5.22 1.29
N ALA A 28 4.71 4.59 2.47
CA ALA A 28 5.92 4.19 3.16
C ALA A 28 5.92 2.67 3.30
N VAL A 29 6.64 1.99 2.40
CA VAL A 29 6.67 0.54 2.31
C VAL A 29 7.83 -0.02 3.13
N ALA A 30 7.53 -0.70 4.23
CA ALA A 30 8.48 -1.33 5.12
C ALA A 30 8.48 -2.86 4.93
N PHE A 31 9.63 -3.43 4.59
CA PHE A 31 9.80 -4.88 4.52
C PHE A 31 10.14 -5.44 5.90
N VAL A 32 9.40 -6.48 6.31
CA VAL A 32 9.50 -7.10 7.62
C VAL A 32 9.60 -8.61 7.50
N ASP A 33 10.03 -9.28 8.57
CA ASP A 33 10.12 -10.74 8.60
C ASP A 33 8.76 -11.43 8.86
N ASP A 34 7.84 -10.75 9.54
CA ASP A 34 6.52 -11.27 9.91
C ASP A 34 5.49 -10.11 9.95
N LEU A 35 4.28 -10.33 9.42
CA LEU A 35 3.18 -9.35 9.44
C LEU A 35 2.63 -9.09 10.85
N ALA A 36 2.87 -9.99 11.80
CA ALA A 36 2.57 -9.77 13.21
C ALA A 36 3.39 -8.60 13.78
N HIS A 37 4.54 -8.26 13.19
CA HIS A 37 5.37 -7.15 13.62
C HIS A 37 4.76 -5.77 13.34
N ALA A 38 3.74 -5.70 12.47
CA ALA A 38 3.02 -4.46 12.20
C ALA A 38 2.19 -3.96 13.40
N GLY A 39 1.93 -4.82 14.39
CA GLY A 39 1.18 -4.45 15.60
C GLY A 39 -0.28 -4.09 15.32
N ASP A 40 -0.82 -3.20 16.17
CA ASP A 40 -2.13 -2.58 15.97
C ASP A 40 -2.00 -1.43 14.96
N LEU A 41 -2.74 -1.54 13.86
CA LEU A 41 -2.73 -0.55 12.79
C LEU A 41 -3.95 0.39 12.86
N LEU A 42 -4.72 0.38 13.96
CA LEU A 42 -5.74 1.40 14.22
C LEU A 42 -5.11 2.79 14.44
N SER A 43 -3.93 2.83 15.05
CA SER A 43 -3.15 4.06 15.22
C SER A 43 -2.04 4.14 14.17
N ALA A 44 -1.71 5.36 13.74
CA ALA A 44 -0.65 5.58 12.77
C ALA A 44 0.71 5.12 13.32
N PRO A 45 1.43 4.23 12.62
CA PRO A 45 2.81 3.90 12.98
C PRO A 45 3.68 5.16 12.91
N PRO A 46 4.55 5.42 13.90
CA PRO A 46 5.52 6.51 13.83
C PRO A 46 6.43 6.37 12.60
N VAL A 47 6.59 7.49 11.89
CA VAL A 47 7.52 7.61 10.76
C VAL A 47 8.52 8.72 11.03
N SER A 48 9.81 8.42 10.85
CA SER A 48 10.91 9.35 11.12
C SER A 48 11.82 9.54 9.90
N PRO A 49 12.25 10.77 9.57
CA PRO A 49 11.82 12.01 10.22
C PRO A 49 10.36 12.37 9.85
N ALA A 50 9.59 12.88 10.81
CA ALA A 50 8.18 13.22 10.58
C ALA A 50 7.99 14.27 9.46
N ALA A 51 8.99 15.12 9.24
CA ALA A 51 8.99 16.14 8.19
C ALA A 51 8.95 15.56 6.76
N VAL A 52 9.27 14.28 6.58
CA VAL A 52 9.14 13.57 5.28
C VAL A 52 7.69 13.52 4.82
N TYR A 53 6.75 13.44 5.76
CA TYR A 53 5.32 13.29 5.50
C TYR A 53 4.52 14.32 6.31
N PRO A 54 4.59 15.61 5.95
CA PRO A 54 3.95 16.69 6.71
C PRO A 54 2.42 16.52 6.75
N ASP A 55 1.85 15.96 5.69
CA ASP A 55 0.42 15.68 5.59
C ASP A 55 0.07 14.23 6.02
N GLY A 56 1.02 13.47 6.56
CA GLY A 56 0.87 12.05 6.85
C GLY A 56 1.10 11.12 5.65
N VAL A 57 1.08 9.81 5.90
CA VAL A 57 1.46 8.77 4.93
C VAL A 57 0.71 7.47 5.18
N ASN A 58 0.47 6.69 4.12
CA ASN A 58 0.05 5.29 4.26
C ASN A 58 1.26 4.42 4.58
N VAL A 59 1.13 3.52 5.54
CA VAL A 59 2.25 2.68 5.96
C VAL A 59 1.95 1.22 5.65
N GLU A 60 2.71 0.63 4.75
CA GLU A 60 2.60 -0.77 4.37
C GLU A 60 3.70 -1.61 5.02
N PHE A 61 3.31 -2.69 5.68
CA PHE A 61 4.23 -3.73 6.17
C PHE A 61 4.15 -4.93 5.25
N VAL A 62 5.29 -5.38 4.73
CA VAL A 62 5.36 -6.36 3.64
C VAL A 62 6.25 -7.54 4.03
N VAL A 63 5.77 -8.76 3.79
CA VAL A 63 6.55 -10.00 3.90
C VAL A 63 6.62 -10.72 2.56
N ASP A 64 7.71 -11.43 2.32
CA ASP A 64 7.84 -12.30 1.16
C ASP A 64 7.03 -13.59 1.33
N ARG A 65 6.39 -14.03 0.24
CA ARG A 65 5.69 -15.33 0.13
C ARG A 65 6.30 -16.25 -0.92
N GLY A 66 7.15 -15.71 -1.78
CA GLY A 66 7.88 -16.44 -2.80
C GLY A 66 8.35 -15.52 -3.92
N PRO A 67 8.90 -16.07 -5.00
CA PRO A 67 9.27 -15.28 -6.17
C PRO A 67 8.06 -14.51 -6.70
N ARG A 68 8.20 -13.18 -6.84
CA ARG A 68 7.13 -12.29 -7.33
C ARG A 68 5.84 -12.33 -6.51
N HIS A 69 5.91 -12.73 -5.25
CA HIS A 69 4.74 -12.85 -4.39
C HIS A 69 5.03 -12.35 -2.98
N VAL A 70 4.26 -11.36 -2.55
CA VAL A 70 4.34 -10.75 -1.22
C VAL A 70 2.97 -10.70 -0.56
N ALA A 71 2.95 -10.57 0.75
CA ALA A 71 1.74 -10.27 1.51
C ALA A 71 1.95 -8.99 2.32
N MET A 72 0.87 -8.23 2.55
CA MET A 72 0.94 -6.96 3.24
C MET A 72 -0.19 -6.73 4.24
N ARG A 73 0.08 -5.84 5.21
CA ARG A 73 -0.91 -5.11 6.01
C ARG A 73 -0.66 -3.62 5.85
N VAL A 74 -1.69 -2.80 6.05
CA VAL A 74 -1.59 -1.34 5.82
C VAL A 74 -2.29 -0.56 6.93
N HIS A 75 -1.65 0.53 7.36
CA HIS A 75 -2.34 1.64 7.99
C HIS A 75 -2.61 2.71 6.93
N GLU A 76 -3.89 2.94 6.62
CA GLU A 76 -4.29 4.03 5.73
C GLU A 76 -4.46 5.33 6.52
N ARG A 77 -3.81 6.38 6.02
CA ARG A 77 -3.88 7.72 6.59
C ARG A 77 -5.34 8.16 6.70
N GLY A 78 -5.78 8.42 7.93
CA GLY A 78 -7.14 8.90 8.24
C GLY A 78 -8.19 7.79 8.38
N SER A 79 -7.83 6.52 8.13
CA SER A 79 -8.74 5.37 8.21
C SER A 79 -8.33 4.32 9.23
N GLY A 80 -7.03 4.16 9.50
CA GLY A 80 -6.52 3.05 10.30
C GLY A 80 -6.27 1.80 9.46
N GLU A 81 -6.38 0.61 10.07
CA GLU A 81 -6.21 -0.65 9.35
C GLU A 81 -7.36 -0.90 8.39
N THR A 82 -7.05 -1.06 7.11
CA THR A 82 -8.04 -1.45 6.10
C THR A 82 -7.73 -2.85 5.58
N ARG A 83 -8.78 -3.52 5.07
CA ARG A 83 -8.61 -4.87 4.48
C ARG A 83 -8.02 -4.82 3.07
N SER A 84 -8.09 -3.68 2.39
CA SER A 84 -7.57 -3.52 1.05
C SER A 84 -7.28 -2.04 0.78
N CYS A 85 -6.13 -1.76 0.16
CA CYS A 85 -5.75 -0.45 -0.34
C CYS A 85 -5.16 -0.65 -1.75
N GLY A 86 -5.89 -0.26 -2.80
CA GLY A 86 -5.45 -0.48 -4.18
C GLY A 86 -4.13 0.23 -4.50
N THR A 87 -4.02 1.51 -4.15
CA THR A 87 -2.78 2.27 -4.34
C THR A 87 -1.64 1.76 -3.46
N GLY A 88 -1.95 1.28 -2.24
CA GLY A 88 -0.98 0.63 -1.37
C GLY A 88 -0.42 -0.67 -1.96
N ALA A 89 -1.27 -1.53 -2.53
CA ALA A 89 -0.82 -2.73 -3.22
C ALA A 89 0.07 -2.40 -4.43
N CYS A 90 -0.28 -1.35 -5.18
CA CYS A 90 0.56 -0.87 -6.27
C CYS A 90 1.93 -0.36 -5.77
N ALA A 91 1.94 0.43 -4.70
CA ALA A 91 3.16 0.92 -4.08
C ALA A 91 4.07 -0.22 -3.61
N VAL A 92 3.49 -1.26 -2.99
CA VAL A 92 4.21 -2.46 -2.56
C VAL A 92 4.84 -3.19 -3.74
N ALA A 93 4.10 -3.39 -4.84
CA ALA A 93 4.64 -4.04 -6.03
C ALA A 93 5.83 -3.27 -6.63
N VAL A 94 5.72 -1.94 -6.78
CA VAL A 94 6.80 -1.08 -7.28
C VAL A 94 8.02 -1.15 -6.34
N ALA A 95 7.81 -1.01 -5.04
CA ALA A 95 8.89 -1.07 -4.04
C ALA A 95 9.62 -2.42 -4.06
N THR A 96 8.88 -3.51 -4.24
CA THR A 96 9.40 -4.88 -4.33
C THR A 96 10.14 -5.10 -5.65
N ALA A 97 9.62 -4.61 -6.79
CA ALA A 97 10.31 -4.64 -8.07
C ALA A 97 11.69 -3.95 -8.01
N ARG A 98 11.76 -2.80 -7.34
CA ARG A 98 13.03 -2.11 -7.10
C ARG A 98 13.95 -2.89 -6.17
N ARG A 99 13.41 -3.63 -5.20
CA ARG A 99 14.20 -4.39 -4.20
C ARG A 99 14.85 -5.60 -4.85
N ASP A 100 14.09 -6.25 -5.72
CA ASP A 100 14.49 -7.49 -6.39
C ASP A 100 15.34 -7.23 -7.64
N GLY A 101 15.67 -5.96 -7.94
CA GLY A 101 16.53 -5.58 -9.07
C GLY A 101 15.84 -5.66 -10.42
N THR A 102 14.51 -5.55 -10.44
CA THR A 102 13.67 -5.77 -11.63
C THR A 102 12.86 -4.53 -11.97
N ASP A 103 13.48 -3.36 -11.79
CA ASP A 103 12.93 -2.07 -12.15
C ASP A 103 12.58 -2.05 -13.65
N PRO A 104 11.30 -1.88 -14.05
CA PRO A 104 10.92 -1.80 -15.47
C PRO A 104 11.62 -0.68 -16.23
N ALA A 105 11.91 0.45 -15.58
CA ALA A 105 12.61 1.58 -16.21
C ALA A 105 14.09 1.25 -16.51
N VAL A 106 14.69 0.32 -15.76
CA VAL A 106 16.09 -0.11 -15.96
C VAL A 106 16.16 -1.32 -16.89
N THR A 107 15.26 -2.29 -16.69
CA THR A 107 15.26 -3.56 -17.43
C THR A 107 14.60 -3.46 -18.80
N GLY A 108 13.74 -2.46 -19.01
CA GLY A 108 12.93 -2.31 -20.22
C GLY A 108 11.81 -3.37 -20.36
N LEU A 109 11.53 -4.12 -19.29
CA LEU A 109 10.52 -5.19 -19.27
C LEU A 109 9.49 -4.94 -18.15
N PRO A 110 8.20 -5.26 -18.36
CA PRO A 110 7.22 -5.19 -17.29
C PRO A 110 7.57 -6.10 -16.12
N ALA A 111 7.23 -5.66 -14.90
CA ALA A 111 7.39 -6.45 -13.69
C ALA A 111 6.03 -6.71 -13.03
N THR A 112 5.65 -7.98 -12.94
CA THR A 112 4.39 -8.41 -12.32
C THR A 112 4.63 -9.02 -10.94
N TYR A 113 3.81 -8.61 -9.97
CA TYR A 113 3.80 -9.12 -8.60
C TYR A 113 2.39 -9.49 -8.16
N THR A 114 2.28 -10.59 -7.43
CA THR A 114 1.10 -10.96 -6.65
C THR A 114 1.23 -10.36 -5.25
N VAL A 115 0.19 -9.68 -4.80
CA VAL A 115 0.13 -9.00 -3.49
C VAL A 115 -1.09 -9.49 -2.73
N ASP A 116 -0.87 -10.20 -1.63
CA ASP A 116 -1.94 -10.64 -0.73
C ASP A 116 -2.24 -9.57 0.32
N LEU A 117 -3.51 -9.18 0.43
CA LEU A 117 -4.05 -8.31 1.47
C LEU A 117 -5.08 -9.08 2.31
N PRO A 118 -5.45 -8.60 3.51
CA PRO A 118 -6.49 -9.26 4.31
C PRO A 118 -7.84 -9.42 3.58
N GLY A 119 -8.13 -8.53 2.63
CA GLY A 119 -9.36 -8.51 1.84
C GLY A 119 -9.31 -9.33 0.54
N GLY A 120 -8.15 -9.88 0.17
CA GLY A 120 -7.96 -10.66 -1.05
C GLY A 120 -6.62 -10.42 -1.72
N THR A 121 -6.44 -11.05 -2.87
CA THR A 121 -5.18 -11.00 -3.64
C THR A 121 -5.34 -10.09 -4.85
N LEU A 122 -4.33 -9.26 -5.10
CA LEU A 122 -4.21 -8.42 -6.28
C LEU A 122 -2.99 -8.83 -7.10
N THR A 123 -3.09 -8.69 -8.42
CA THR A 123 -1.95 -8.80 -9.34
C THR A 123 -1.65 -7.41 -9.88
N ILE A 124 -0.43 -6.95 -9.65
CA ILE A 124 0.05 -5.63 -10.08
C ILE A 124 1.14 -5.81 -11.13
N THR A 125 1.06 -5.05 -12.22
CA THR A 125 2.13 -4.97 -13.24
C THR A 125 2.57 -3.53 -13.41
N GLU A 126 3.85 -3.27 -13.18
CA GLU A 126 4.48 -2.00 -13.55
C GLU A 126 5.15 -2.13 -14.92
N HIS A 127 4.91 -1.16 -15.79
CA HIS A 127 5.44 -1.10 -17.14
C HIS A 127 6.66 -0.16 -17.24
N PRO A 128 7.51 -0.29 -18.29
CA PRO A 128 8.71 0.54 -18.44
C PRO A 128 8.46 2.05 -18.54
N ASP A 129 7.25 2.46 -18.95
CA ASP A 129 6.83 3.86 -19.02
C ASP A 129 6.30 4.41 -17.68
N GLY A 130 6.28 3.58 -16.63
CA GLY A 130 5.77 3.91 -15.30
C GLY A 130 4.27 3.71 -15.12
N ALA A 131 3.54 3.21 -16.14
CA ALA A 131 2.15 2.83 -15.97
C ALA A 131 2.04 1.61 -15.04
N VAL A 132 0.99 1.58 -14.22
CA VAL A 132 0.73 0.48 -13.29
C VAL A 132 -0.68 -0.07 -13.50
N ASP A 133 -0.76 -1.33 -13.91
CA ASP A 133 -2.01 -2.07 -14.02
C ASP A 133 -2.28 -2.81 -12.71
N MET A 134 -3.53 -2.76 -12.25
CA MET A 134 -4.01 -3.47 -11.08
C MET A 134 -5.18 -4.36 -11.48
N THR A 135 -5.05 -5.66 -11.23
CA THR A 135 -6.11 -6.65 -11.43
C THR A 135 -6.51 -7.28 -10.10
N GLY A 136 -7.81 -7.33 -9.84
CA GLY A 136 -8.39 -7.94 -8.65
C GLY A 136 -9.82 -8.37 -8.86
N ALA A 137 -10.33 -9.23 -7.99
CA ALA A 137 -11.73 -9.62 -8.02
C ALA A 137 -12.63 -8.46 -7.56
N ALA A 138 -13.73 -8.24 -8.27
CA ALA A 138 -14.81 -7.35 -7.85
C ALA A 138 -16.11 -8.15 -7.84
N VAL A 139 -16.89 -8.03 -6.76
CA VAL A 139 -18.15 -8.76 -6.57
C VAL A 139 -19.24 -7.75 -6.19
N ILE A 140 -20.40 -7.86 -6.84
CA ILE A 140 -21.58 -7.08 -6.47
C ILE A 140 -22.18 -7.72 -5.20
N VAL A 141 -22.20 -6.96 -4.10
CA VAL A 141 -22.71 -7.43 -2.81
C VAL A 141 -24.21 -7.24 -2.65
N ALA A 142 -24.77 -6.20 -3.27
CA ALA A 142 -26.19 -5.88 -3.27
C ALA A 142 -26.51 -4.93 -4.44
N GLU A 143 -27.76 -4.98 -4.88
CA GLU A 143 -28.35 -4.02 -5.81
C GLU A 143 -29.70 -3.60 -5.25
N GLY A 144 -30.05 -2.31 -5.39
CA GLY A 144 -31.30 -1.78 -4.87
C GLY A 144 -31.53 -0.33 -5.26
N THR A 145 -32.70 0.18 -4.92
CA THR A 145 -33.08 1.60 -5.08
C THR A 145 -33.13 2.28 -3.72
N ILE A 146 -32.64 3.52 -3.66
CA ILE A 146 -32.73 4.37 -2.46
C ILE A 146 -33.95 5.28 -2.62
N ASP A 147 -34.75 5.44 -1.56
CA ASP A 147 -35.86 6.40 -1.52
C ASP A 147 -35.30 7.84 -1.58
N PRO A 148 -35.65 8.65 -2.60
CA PRO A 148 -35.20 10.03 -2.72
C PRO A 148 -35.50 10.87 -1.48
N ALA A 149 -36.66 10.68 -0.84
CA ALA A 149 -37.05 11.46 0.34
C ALA A 149 -36.18 11.15 1.55
N TRP A 150 -35.74 9.89 1.69
CA TRP A 150 -34.80 9.49 2.73
C TRP A 150 -33.41 10.10 2.49
N LEU A 151 -32.93 10.08 1.24
CA LEU A 151 -31.62 10.63 0.87
C LEU A 151 -31.54 12.14 1.10
N GLU A 152 -32.61 12.88 0.77
CA GLU A 152 -32.70 14.32 1.01
C GLU A 152 -32.69 14.66 2.52
N ALA A 153 -33.38 13.88 3.34
CA ALA A 153 -33.43 14.09 4.79
C ALA A 153 -32.09 13.78 5.49
N ALA A 154 -31.25 12.91 4.92
CA ALA A 154 -29.96 12.52 5.49
C ALA A 154 -28.82 13.51 5.23
N GLY A 155 -29.01 14.48 4.33
CA GLY A 155 -28.02 15.51 3.98
C GLY A 155 -28.06 16.79 4.82
N GLY A 156 -28.92 16.84 5.85
CA GLY A 156 -29.15 17.99 6.72
C GLY A 156 -28.41 17.94 8.05
#